data_AF-K1S8Z7-F1
#
_entry.id   AF-K1S8Z7-F1
#
_cell.length_a   1.000
_cell.length_b   1.000
_cell.length_c   1.000
_cell.angle_alpha   90.00
_cell.angle_beta   90.00
_cell.angle_gamma   90.00
#
_symmetry.space_group_name_H-M   'P 1'
#
loop_
_entity.id
_entity.type
_entity.pdbx_description
1 polymer ?
#
loop_
_entity_poly.entity_id
_entity_poly.type
_entity_poly.pdbx_seq_one_letter_code
_entity_poly.pdbx_strand_id
1 'polypeptide(L)'
;HGDLVDITGLIGQYVHGNEPSHHIAYLYDYVGQPWKTQEMTRRLLHEMYAPTPEGIIGNEDCGQMSGWYILSSLGIYSVCPGSNEFALTTPLFEKAVVNLANRKTLTILANNPKKNVYITKVELNGQPIDVNFITYAQLMEGGELRFTLSDKPNMERGVSSEASPYSYTKDEVVSIPYVDKDLNLFMDKVTVAL
;
A
#
# COMPACT_ATOMS: atom_id res chain seq x y z
N HIS A 1 5.67 -25.80 -25.65
CA HIS A 1 5.77 -24.43 -26.19
C HIS A 1 4.51 -23.74 -25.70
N GLY A 2 4.51 -22.96 -24.61
CA GLY A 2 5.58 -22.11 -24.10
C GLY A 2 5.31 -20.64 -24.34
N ASP A 3 4.04 -20.24 -24.46
CA ASP A 3 3.62 -18.83 -24.43
C ASP A 3 3.02 -18.56 -23.04
N LEU A 4 3.86 -18.59 -22.01
CA LEU A 4 3.53 -17.91 -20.76
C LEU A 4 3.62 -16.42 -21.08
N VAL A 5 2.47 -15.76 -21.13
CA VAL A 5 2.43 -14.31 -21.27
C VAL A 5 3.00 -13.74 -19.98
N ASP A 6 4.15 -13.06 -20.04
CA ASP A 6 4.83 -12.40 -18.89
C ASP A 6 3.98 -11.30 -18.18
N ILE A 7 2.72 -11.16 -18.58
CA ILE A 7 1.76 -10.15 -18.12
C ILE A 7 0.45 -10.87 -17.83
N THR A 8 0.18 -11.14 -16.55
CA THR A 8 -1.08 -11.73 -16.07
C THR A 8 -1.60 -10.98 -14.84
N GLY A 9 -2.86 -11.18 -14.48
CA GLY A 9 -3.47 -10.47 -13.33
C GLY A 9 -3.80 -9.02 -13.60
N LEU A 10 -4.52 -8.76 -14.69
CA LEU A 10 -4.82 -7.42 -15.16
C LEU A 10 -6.01 -6.80 -14.43
N ILE A 11 -5.82 -5.60 -13.88
CA ILE A 11 -6.90 -4.65 -13.57
C ILE A 11 -6.66 -3.39 -14.40
N GLY A 12 -7.29 -3.32 -15.58
CA GLY A 12 -6.94 -2.29 -16.56
C GLY A 12 -5.49 -2.45 -17.01
N GLN A 13 -4.64 -1.46 -16.74
CA GLN A 13 -3.19 -1.49 -17.01
C GLN A 13 -2.34 -1.93 -15.81
N TYR A 14 -2.95 -2.17 -14.65
CA TYR A 14 -2.26 -2.74 -13.50
C TYR A 14 -1.98 -4.22 -13.74
N VAL A 15 -0.72 -4.65 -13.62
CA VAL A 15 -0.28 -6.03 -13.88
C VAL A 15 0.21 -6.67 -12.59
N HIS A 16 -0.66 -7.36 -11.86
CA HIS A 16 -0.27 -7.89 -10.55
C HIS A 16 0.78 -9.01 -10.62
N GLY A 17 0.79 -9.80 -11.69
CA GLY A 17 1.79 -10.86 -11.89
C GLY A 17 3.18 -10.36 -12.30
N ASN A 18 3.42 -9.04 -12.20
CA ASN A 18 4.70 -8.41 -12.50
C ASN A 18 5.06 -7.43 -11.37
N GLU A 19 6.25 -7.57 -10.82
CA GLU A 19 6.73 -6.88 -9.61
C GLU A 19 6.65 -5.35 -9.64
N PRO A 20 6.87 -4.65 -10.77
CA PRO A 20 6.74 -3.20 -10.84
C PRO A 20 5.35 -2.69 -10.42
N SER A 21 4.31 -3.52 -10.48
CA SER A 21 2.96 -3.11 -10.10
C SER A 21 2.65 -3.31 -8.61
N HIS A 22 3.39 -4.14 -7.88
CA HIS A 22 3.01 -4.58 -6.52
C HIS A 22 2.81 -3.44 -5.53
N HIS A 23 3.57 -2.35 -5.66
CA HIS A 23 3.51 -1.20 -4.79
C HIS A 23 2.46 -0.15 -5.22
N ILE A 24 1.96 -0.18 -6.46
CA ILE A 24 1.10 0.87 -7.03
C ILE A 24 -0.20 1.03 -6.24
N ALA A 25 -0.77 -0.07 -5.73
CA ALA A 25 -2.00 -0.04 -4.92
C ALA A 25 -1.85 0.80 -3.64
N TYR A 26 -0.64 0.92 -3.10
CA TYR A 26 -0.33 1.67 -1.89
C TYR A 26 -0.08 3.16 -2.15
N LEU A 27 0.03 3.58 -3.41
CA LEU A 27 0.28 4.99 -3.74
C LEU A 27 -0.92 5.89 -3.40
N TYR A 28 -2.12 5.34 -3.16
CA TYR A 28 -3.24 6.14 -2.66
C TYR A 28 -3.01 6.67 -1.23
N ASP A 29 -2.21 5.98 -0.41
CA ASP A 29 -1.83 6.44 0.94
C ASP A 29 -0.99 7.73 0.89
N TYR A 30 -0.29 7.97 -0.22
CA TYR A 30 0.57 9.14 -0.45
C TYR A 30 -0.20 10.36 -0.98
N VAL A 31 -1.42 10.16 -1.46
CA VAL A 31 -2.28 11.24 -1.99
C VAL A 31 -3.52 11.47 -1.13
N GLY A 32 -3.48 11.02 0.13
CA GLY A 32 -4.54 11.24 1.12
C GLY A 32 -5.83 10.48 0.80
N GLN A 33 -5.76 9.34 0.12
CA GLN A 33 -6.94 8.51 -0.21
C GLN A 33 -6.78 7.04 0.24
N PRO A 34 -6.40 6.76 1.50
CA PRO A 34 -6.04 5.41 1.94
C PRO A 34 -7.16 4.37 1.80
N TRP A 35 -8.43 4.79 1.77
CA TRP A 35 -9.56 3.89 1.51
C TRP A 35 -9.47 3.21 0.13
N LYS A 36 -8.86 3.86 -0.87
CA LYS A 36 -8.63 3.25 -2.18
C LYS A 36 -7.51 2.20 -2.14
N THR A 37 -6.48 2.39 -1.31
CA THR A 37 -5.48 1.35 -1.05
C THR A 37 -6.15 0.14 -0.41
N GLN A 38 -7.00 0.34 0.60
CA GLN A 38 -7.73 -0.73 1.28
C GLN A 38 -8.64 -1.52 0.34
N GLU A 39 -9.40 -0.83 -0.52
CA GLU A 39 -10.27 -1.48 -1.51
C GLU A 39 -9.44 -2.26 -2.54
N MET A 40 -8.37 -1.66 -3.07
CA MET A 40 -7.56 -2.28 -4.11
C MET A 40 -6.79 -3.50 -3.59
N THR A 41 -6.13 -3.41 -2.44
CA THR A 41 -5.39 -4.56 -1.86
C THR A 41 -6.35 -5.70 -1.54
N ARG A 42 -7.55 -5.40 -1.01
CA ARG A 42 -8.58 -6.41 -0.77
C ARG A 42 -8.98 -7.12 -2.07
N ARG A 43 -9.21 -6.35 -3.13
CA ARG A 43 -9.58 -6.89 -4.43
C ARG A 43 -8.48 -7.78 -4.99
N LEU A 44 -7.23 -7.33 -4.94
CA LEU A 44 -6.07 -8.09 -5.41
C LEU A 44 -5.90 -9.40 -4.64
N LEU A 45 -5.94 -9.37 -3.31
CA LEU A 45 -5.88 -10.59 -2.49
C LEU A 45 -6.99 -11.59 -2.81
N HIS A 46 -8.17 -11.11 -3.26
CA HIS A 46 -9.31 -11.97 -3.60
C HIS A 46 -9.27 -12.51 -5.04
N GLU A 47 -8.94 -11.65 -6.01
CA GLU A 47 -9.01 -12.00 -7.44
C GLU A 47 -7.73 -12.70 -7.94
N MET A 48 -6.59 -12.46 -7.29
CA MET A 48 -5.28 -12.84 -7.82
C MET A 48 -4.63 -14.03 -7.11
N TYR A 49 -5.26 -14.52 -6.03
CA TYR A 49 -4.73 -15.63 -5.26
C TYR A 49 -5.82 -16.66 -4.99
N ALA A 50 -5.53 -17.93 -5.29
CA ALA A 50 -6.41 -19.04 -5.01
C ALA A 50 -5.64 -20.24 -4.42
N PRO A 51 -6.27 -21.07 -3.57
CA PRO A 51 -5.65 -22.28 -3.03
C PRO A 51 -5.75 -23.44 -4.04
N THR A 52 -5.30 -23.21 -5.28
CA THR A 52 -5.29 -24.20 -6.38
C THR A 52 -3.89 -24.23 -7.03
N PRO A 53 -3.53 -25.30 -7.77
CA PRO A 53 -2.24 -25.36 -8.45
C PRO A 53 -1.96 -24.18 -9.40
N GLU A 54 -3.01 -23.61 -9.99
CA GLU A 54 -2.97 -22.44 -10.88
C GLU A 54 -3.26 -21.10 -10.15
N GLY A 55 -3.28 -21.13 -8.82
CA GLY A 55 -3.81 -20.03 -8.00
C GLY A 55 -2.85 -18.89 -7.73
N ILE A 56 -1.62 -18.92 -8.25
CA ILE A 56 -0.71 -17.77 -8.29
C ILE A 56 -0.69 -17.29 -9.74
N ILE A 57 -1.03 -16.02 -9.92
CA ILE A 57 -0.98 -15.39 -11.23
C ILE A 57 0.46 -14.97 -11.57
N GLY A 58 0.95 -15.41 -12.72
CA GLY A 58 2.33 -15.12 -13.14
C GLY A 58 3.36 -16.00 -12.44
N ASN A 59 4.61 -15.57 -12.48
CA ASN A 59 5.70 -16.28 -11.81
C ASN A 59 5.64 -16.02 -10.30
N GLU A 60 6.04 -17.00 -9.50
CA GLU A 60 6.08 -16.85 -8.04
C GLU A 60 7.26 -15.96 -7.58
N ASP A 61 8.27 -15.85 -8.44
CA ASP A 61 9.49 -15.05 -8.30
C ASP A 61 10.19 -15.25 -6.94
N CYS A 62 10.44 -16.54 -6.63
CA CYS A 62 11.24 -17.00 -5.50
C CYS A 62 10.81 -16.45 -4.14
N GLY A 63 9.51 -16.30 -3.92
CA GLY A 63 8.91 -15.81 -2.68
C GLY A 63 8.34 -14.40 -2.77
N GLN A 64 8.53 -13.67 -3.87
CA GLN A 64 8.07 -12.29 -4.00
C GLN A 64 6.53 -12.21 -3.96
N MET A 65 5.84 -12.99 -4.79
CA MET A 65 4.36 -13.01 -4.82
C MET A 65 3.78 -13.48 -3.49
N SER A 66 4.39 -14.51 -2.89
CA SER A 66 3.99 -15.05 -1.59
C SER A 66 4.22 -14.04 -0.46
N GLY A 67 5.34 -13.32 -0.49
CA GLY A 67 5.68 -12.27 0.47
C GLY A 67 4.69 -11.10 0.40
N TRP A 68 4.31 -10.70 -0.81
CA TRP A 68 3.26 -9.70 -1.02
C TRP A 68 1.94 -10.14 -0.39
N TYR A 69 1.48 -11.36 -0.67
CA TYR A 69 0.23 -11.89 -0.10
C TYR A 69 0.28 -11.91 1.43
N ILE A 70 1.36 -12.46 2.01
CA ILE A 70 1.50 -12.58 3.47
C ILE A 70 1.44 -11.20 4.12
N LEU A 71 2.29 -10.26 3.71
CA LEU A 71 2.33 -8.93 4.32
C LEU A 71 0.99 -8.20 4.14
N SER A 72 0.45 -8.17 2.92
CA SER A 72 -0.80 -7.47 2.63
C SER A 72 -1.99 -8.06 3.38
N SER A 73 -2.06 -9.39 3.52
CA SER A 73 -3.11 -10.06 4.29
C SER A 73 -3.03 -9.79 5.79
N LEU A 74 -1.85 -9.44 6.31
CA LEU A 74 -1.64 -8.96 7.68
C LEU A 74 -2.00 -7.48 7.85
N GLY A 75 -2.27 -6.76 6.76
CA GLY A 75 -2.62 -5.34 6.77
C GLY A 75 -1.42 -4.39 6.74
N ILE A 76 -0.24 -4.87 6.34
CA ILE A 76 0.98 -4.05 6.24
C ILE A 76 1.76 -4.34 4.95
N TYR A 77 2.52 -3.38 4.41
CA TYR A 77 3.39 -3.62 3.25
C TYR A 77 4.58 -2.66 3.19
N SER A 78 5.76 -3.15 2.80
CA SER A 78 6.96 -2.30 2.66
C SER A 78 7.05 -1.75 1.24
N VAL A 79 6.49 -0.55 1.03
CA VAL A 79 6.51 0.14 -0.28
C VAL A 79 7.92 0.54 -0.71
N CYS A 80 8.70 1.07 0.24
CA CYS A 80 10.07 1.50 0.00
C CYS A 80 11.00 0.79 1.01
N PRO A 81 11.49 -0.43 0.70
CA PRO A 81 12.47 -1.11 1.54
C PRO A 81 13.66 -0.20 1.86
N GLY A 82 14.04 -0.12 3.14
CA GLY A 82 15.06 0.82 3.64
C GLY A 82 14.51 2.07 4.32
N SER A 83 13.23 2.42 4.11
CA SER A 83 12.57 3.54 4.83
C SER A 83 12.26 3.24 6.29
N ASN A 84 12.25 1.96 6.69
CA ASN A 84 11.74 1.46 7.97
C ASN A 84 10.24 1.71 8.20
N GLU A 85 9.47 1.99 7.14
CA GLU A 85 8.03 2.16 7.20
C GLU A 85 7.30 1.04 6.46
N PHE A 86 6.15 0.65 7.01
CA PHE A 86 5.20 -0.27 6.41
C PHE A 86 3.88 0.46 6.24
N ALA A 87 3.43 0.61 4.99
CA ALA A 87 2.13 1.18 4.67
C ALA A 87 1.01 0.29 5.24
N LEU A 88 -0.01 0.91 5.82
CA LEU A 88 -1.14 0.24 6.44
C LEU A 88 -2.22 -0.05 5.39
N THR A 89 -2.76 -1.27 5.42
CA THR A 89 -3.89 -1.66 4.59
C THR A 89 -4.85 -2.58 5.34
N THR A 90 -5.94 -2.99 4.70
CA THR A 90 -6.96 -3.81 5.34
C THR A 90 -6.50 -5.25 5.56
N PRO A 91 -6.49 -5.78 6.79
CA PRO A 91 -6.14 -7.17 7.05
C PRO A 91 -7.25 -8.11 6.55
N LEU A 92 -6.88 -9.36 6.25
CA LEU A 92 -7.79 -10.38 5.75
C LEU A 92 -8.39 -11.26 6.86
N PHE A 93 -7.69 -11.38 7.99
CA PHE A 93 -8.03 -12.30 9.08
C PHE A 93 -8.46 -11.56 10.36
N GLU A 94 -9.41 -12.14 11.10
CA GLU A 94 -9.84 -11.59 12.40
C GLU A 94 -8.70 -11.59 13.42
N LYS A 95 -7.81 -12.58 13.33
CA LYS A 95 -6.62 -12.71 14.16
C LYS A 95 -5.49 -13.35 13.37
N ALA A 96 -4.33 -12.73 13.43
CA ALA A 96 -3.06 -13.31 12.99
C ALA A 96 -2.01 -13.16 14.09
N VAL A 97 -1.12 -14.13 14.22
CA VAL A 97 -0.06 -14.13 15.25
C VAL A 97 1.28 -14.34 14.55
N VAL A 98 2.19 -13.38 14.71
CA VAL A 98 3.52 -13.39 14.10
C VAL A 98 4.57 -13.51 15.20
N ASN A 99 5.41 -14.53 15.12
CA ASN A 99 6.58 -14.68 15.97
C ASN A 99 7.73 -13.87 15.37
N LEU A 100 8.15 -12.82 16.05
CA LEU A 100 9.17 -11.90 15.59
C LEU A 100 10.57 -12.47 15.84
N ALA A 101 11.54 -12.01 15.04
CA ALA A 101 12.93 -12.46 15.15
C ALA A 101 13.57 -12.17 16.52
N ASN A 102 13.08 -11.16 17.23
CA ASN A 102 13.53 -10.81 18.58
C ASN A 102 12.84 -11.64 19.69
N ARG A 103 12.16 -12.73 19.33
CA ARG A 103 11.41 -13.65 20.22
C ARG A 103 10.17 -13.02 20.88
N LYS A 104 9.77 -11.82 20.47
CA LYS A 104 8.47 -11.26 20.82
C LYS A 104 7.39 -11.79 19.89
N THR A 105 6.14 -11.56 20.26
CA THR A 105 4.97 -11.91 19.45
C THR A 105 4.20 -10.65 19.11
N LEU A 106 3.83 -10.50 17.84
CA LEU A 106 2.87 -9.51 17.37
C LEU A 106 1.55 -10.20 17.08
N THR A 107 0.48 -9.78 17.74
CA THR A 107 -0.88 -10.23 17.46
C THR A 107 -1.61 -9.14 16.70
N ILE A 108 -2.05 -9.45 15.49
CA ILE A 108 -2.86 -8.55 14.66
C ILE A 108 -4.32 -8.95 14.82
N LEU A 109 -5.20 -7.99 15.10
CA LEU A 109 -6.63 -8.21 15.31
C LEU A 109 -7.46 -7.29 14.41
N ALA A 110 -8.58 -7.80 13.92
CA ALA A 110 -9.55 -7.03 13.14
C ALA A 110 -10.99 -7.47 13.43
N ASN A 111 -11.94 -6.54 13.42
CA ASN A 111 -13.36 -6.84 13.60
C ASN A 111 -14.04 -7.19 12.26
N ASN A 112 -14.31 -8.48 12.08
CA ASN A 112 -15.05 -9.02 10.92
C ASN A 112 -14.51 -8.51 9.56
N PRO A 113 -13.22 -8.75 9.23
CA PRO A 113 -12.61 -8.27 8.00
C PRO A 113 -13.25 -8.88 6.75
N LYS A 114 -13.98 -10.01 6.85
CA LYS A 114 -14.74 -10.56 5.72
C LYS A 114 -15.81 -9.60 5.22
N LYS A 115 -16.49 -8.88 6.13
CA LYS A 115 -17.52 -7.89 5.81
C LYS A 115 -16.96 -6.48 5.72
N ASN A 116 -16.05 -6.14 6.63
CA ASN A 116 -15.56 -4.79 6.80
C ASN A 116 -14.21 -4.64 6.09
N VAL A 117 -14.11 -3.68 5.17
CA VAL A 117 -12.90 -3.44 4.37
C VAL A 117 -12.14 -2.22 4.89
N TYR A 118 -12.85 -1.19 5.34
CA TYR A 118 -12.25 0.13 5.52
C TYR A 118 -11.75 0.36 6.94
N ILE A 119 -10.54 0.88 7.08
CA ILE A 119 -9.94 1.18 8.38
C ILE A 119 -10.54 2.47 8.95
N THR A 120 -11.12 2.39 10.14
CA THR A 120 -11.56 3.55 10.92
C THR A 120 -10.58 3.92 12.02
N LYS A 121 -9.86 2.94 12.59
CA LYS A 121 -8.88 3.14 13.66
C LYS A 121 -7.80 2.06 13.62
N VAL A 122 -6.57 2.42 13.95
CA VAL A 122 -5.46 1.48 14.16
C VAL A 122 -4.82 1.80 15.50
N GLU A 123 -4.50 0.78 16.29
CA GLU A 123 -3.87 0.93 17.59
C GLU A 123 -2.76 -0.09 17.78
N LEU A 124 -1.60 0.34 18.27
CA LEU A 124 -0.55 -0.55 18.76
C LEU A 124 -0.49 -0.45 20.29
N ASN A 125 -0.75 -1.57 20.98
CA ASN A 125 -0.73 -1.64 22.45
C ASN A 125 -1.63 -0.57 23.10
N GLY A 126 -2.77 -0.27 22.48
CA GLY A 126 -3.73 0.75 22.92
C GLY A 126 -3.37 2.19 22.57
N GLN A 127 -2.24 2.44 21.91
CA GLN A 127 -1.86 3.76 21.41
C GLN A 127 -2.34 3.94 19.96
N PRO A 128 -3.03 5.04 19.63
CA PRO A 128 -3.55 5.28 18.29
C PRO A 128 -2.43 5.51 17.26
N ILE A 129 -2.65 5.01 16.05
CA ILE A 129 -1.85 5.28 14.86
C ILE A 129 -2.74 5.98 13.84
N ASP A 130 -2.60 7.30 13.77
CA ASP A 130 -3.43 8.18 12.94
C ASP A 130 -2.84 8.43 11.54
N VAL A 131 -1.61 7.95 11.31
CA VAL A 131 -0.92 7.99 10.00
C VAL A 131 -1.20 6.72 9.18
N ASN A 132 -0.79 6.70 7.90
CA ASN A 132 -0.98 5.58 6.98
C ASN A 132 0.17 4.56 6.99
N PHE A 133 1.06 4.62 7.97
CA PHE A 133 2.17 3.70 8.09
C PHE A 133 2.41 3.29 9.55
N ILE A 134 3.13 2.20 9.73
CA ILE A 134 3.70 1.77 11.00
C ILE A 134 5.20 1.55 10.81
N THR A 135 6.01 1.95 11.77
CA THR A 135 7.46 1.81 11.66
C THR A 135 7.93 0.40 12.03
N TYR A 136 9.09 -0.01 11.51
CA TYR A 136 9.75 -1.25 11.90
C TYR A 136 9.99 -1.31 13.40
N ALA A 137 10.44 -0.20 14.01
CA ALA A 137 10.68 -0.13 15.45
C ALA A 137 9.41 -0.45 16.25
N GLN A 138 8.28 0.16 15.89
CA GLN A 138 6.98 -0.10 16.50
C GLN A 138 6.53 -1.55 16.31
N LEU A 139 6.65 -2.12 15.10
CA LEU A 139 6.32 -3.54 14.87
C LEU A 139 7.16 -4.47 15.74
N MET A 140 8.45 -4.17 15.90
CA MET A 140 9.38 -4.96 16.71
C MET A 140 9.17 -4.81 18.22
N GLU A 141 8.35 -3.86 18.67
CA GLU A 141 7.88 -3.84 20.06
C GLU A 141 7.03 -5.06 20.40
N GLY A 142 6.37 -5.66 19.40
CA GLY A 142 5.40 -6.74 19.58
C GLY A 142 4.12 -6.27 20.26
N GLY A 143 3.38 -7.21 20.84
CA GLY A 143 2.11 -6.94 21.52
C GLY A 143 0.93 -7.03 20.58
N GLU A 144 0.02 -6.06 20.63
CA GLU A 144 -1.26 -6.09 19.90
C GLU A 144 -1.38 -4.92 18.91
N LEU A 145 -1.50 -5.25 17.62
CA LEU A 145 -1.86 -4.30 16.56
C LEU A 145 -3.34 -4.52 16.20
N ARG A 146 -4.20 -3.59 16.57
CA ARG A 146 -5.66 -3.71 16.41
C ARG A 146 -6.16 -2.77 15.32
N PHE A 147 -6.85 -3.35 14.35
CA PHE A 147 -7.59 -2.65 13.32
C PHE A 147 -9.07 -2.62 13.70
N THR A 148 -9.65 -1.42 13.73
CA THR A 148 -11.10 -1.24 13.72
C THR A 148 -11.52 -0.93 12.29
N LEU A 149 -12.41 -1.76 11.76
CA LEU A 149 -12.87 -1.76 10.38
C LEU A 149 -14.37 -1.44 10.29
N SER A 150 -14.77 -0.87 9.14
CA SER A 150 -16.15 -0.60 8.74
C SER A 150 -16.46 -1.09 7.33
N ASP A 151 -17.75 -1.18 7.01
CA ASP A 151 -18.25 -1.48 5.66
C ASP A 151 -18.33 -0.23 4.75
N LYS A 152 -18.06 0.96 5.30
CA LYS A 152 -18.00 2.23 4.58
C LYS A 152 -16.66 2.93 4.81
N PRO A 153 -16.11 3.65 3.82
CA PRO A 153 -14.84 4.34 3.98
C PRO A 153 -14.92 5.47 5.02
N ASN A 154 -13.86 5.61 5.82
CA ASN A 154 -13.65 6.79 6.63
C ASN A 154 -12.85 7.81 5.81
N MET A 155 -13.52 8.83 5.30
CA MET A 155 -12.94 9.86 4.43
C MET A 155 -12.09 10.90 5.20
N GLU A 156 -12.01 10.79 6.53
CA GLU A 156 -11.28 11.74 7.39
C GLU A 156 -9.96 11.15 7.92
N ARG A 157 -9.80 9.82 7.90
CA ARG A 157 -8.59 9.17 8.43
C ARG A 157 -7.47 9.20 7.41
N GLY A 158 -6.29 9.69 7.82
CA GLY A 158 -5.06 9.54 7.05
C GLY A 158 -5.05 10.34 5.75
N VAL A 159 -5.71 11.50 5.74
CA VAL A 159 -5.82 12.37 4.56
C VAL A 159 -4.84 13.54 4.54
N SER A 160 -4.20 13.84 5.68
CA SER A 160 -3.23 14.93 5.76
C SER A 160 -1.88 14.53 5.17
N SER A 161 -1.09 15.52 4.76
CA SER A 161 0.28 15.33 4.26
C SER A 161 1.20 14.63 5.25
N GLU A 162 1.00 14.86 6.55
CA GLU A 162 1.80 14.27 7.63
C GLU A 162 1.45 12.79 7.86
N ALA A 163 0.27 12.36 7.42
CA ALA A 163 -0.16 10.97 7.49
C ALA A 163 0.41 10.11 6.37
N SER A 164 0.92 10.72 5.30
CA SER A 164 1.53 9.99 4.19
C SER A 164 2.83 9.30 4.59
N PRO A 165 3.14 8.13 4.02
CA PRO A 165 4.43 7.47 4.24
C PRO A 165 5.60 8.29 3.68
N TYR A 166 6.81 7.85 3.99
CA TYR A 166 8.06 8.48 3.61
C TYR A 166 8.15 8.76 2.10
N SER A 167 8.50 10.00 1.78
CA SER A 167 9.01 10.42 0.48
C SER A 167 10.28 11.23 0.71
N TYR A 168 11.25 11.10 -0.21
CA TYR A 168 12.48 11.91 -0.15
C TYR A 168 12.17 13.39 -0.25
N THR A 169 11.19 13.74 -1.09
CA THR A 169 10.68 15.11 -1.20
C THR A 169 9.33 15.22 -0.52
N LYS A 170 9.23 16.17 0.41
CA LYS A 170 7.99 16.45 1.16
C LYS A 170 7.39 17.82 0.82
N ASP A 171 8.22 18.73 0.31
CA ASP A 171 7.80 20.05 -0.10
C ASP A 171 7.19 20.02 -1.49
N GLU A 172 6.30 20.98 -1.78
CA GLU A 172 5.83 21.24 -3.13
C GLU A 172 6.98 21.72 -3.99
N VAL A 173 7.64 20.79 -4.68
CA VAL A 173 8.64 21.10 -5.69
C VAL A 173 8.01 21.10 -7.07
N VAL A 174 8.17 22.20 -7.79
CA VAL A 174 7.99 22.20 -9.24
C VAL A 174 9.27 21.70 -9.88
N SER A 175 9.15 20.73 -10.78
CA SER A 175 10.26 20.37 -11.65
C SER A 175 10.66 21.62 -12.43
N ILE A 176 11.86 22.13 -12.20
CA ILE A 176 12.43 23.15 -13.09
C ILE A 176 12.76 22.39 -14.38
N PRO A 177 12.07 22.65 -15.51
CA PRO A 177 12.43 22.01 -16.76
C PRO A 177 13.88 22.40 -17.07
N TYR A 178 14.78 21.42 -17.07
CA TYR A 178 16.11 21.63 -17.62
C TYR A 178 16.02 21.52 -19.14
N VAL A 179 16.42 22.59 -19.81
CA VAL A 179 16.32 22.72 -21.25
C VAL A 179 17.74 22.56 -21.77
N ASP A 180 18.01 21.45 -22.44
CA ASP A 180 19.34 21.14 -22.98
C ASP A 180 19.69 21.96 -24.24
N LYS A 181 18.77 22.80 -24.72
CA LYS A 181 18.95 23.70 -25.86
C LYS A 181 18.27 25.03 -25.59
N ASP A 182 18.91 26.13 -25.95
CA ASP A 182 18.35 27.49 -25.82
C ASP A 182 16.90 27.54 -26.33
N LEU A 183 15.94 27.63 -25.41
CA LEU A 183 14.56 27.91 -25.74
C LEU A 183 14.51 29.33 -26.28
N ASN A 184 14.13 29.48 -27.54
CA ASN A 184 13.63 30.77 -28.04
C ASN A 184 12.33 31.07 -27.27
N LEU A 185 12.48 31.72 -26.12
CA LEU A 185 11.39 32.38 -25.43
C LEU A 185 10.77 33.35 -26.44
N PHE A 186 9.49 33.16 -26.77
CA PHE A 186 8.75 34.16 -27.52
C PHE A 186 8.91 35.49 -26.76
N MET A 187 9.60 36.43 -27.38
CA MET A 187 9.80 37.78 -26.82
C MET A 187 8.50 38.60 -26.84
N ASP A 188 7.49 38.11 -27.55
CA ASP A 188 6.27 38.84 -27.80
C ASP A 188 5.12 38.39 -26.90
N LYS A 189 4.36 39.39 -26.47
CA LYS A 189 3.20 39.27 -25.59
C LYS A 189 1.97 39.12 -26.47
N VAL A 190 1.07 38.20 -26.15
CA VAL A 190 -0.28 38.18 -26.74
C VAL A 190 -1.31 38.48 -25.65
N THR A 191 -2.22 39.40 -25.94
CA THR A 191 -3.32 39.74 -25.04
C THR A 191 -4.54 38.93 -25.44
N VAL A 192 -5.08 38.14 -24.51
CA VAL A 192 -6.34 37.43 -24.70
C VAL A 192 -7.44 38.24 -24.02
N ALA A 193 -8.42 38.70 -24.80
CA ALA A 193 -9.64 39.30 -24.27
C ALA A 193 -10.65 38.19 -23.95
N LEU A 194 -11.28 38.30 -22.78
CA LEU A 194 -12.44 37.49 -22.36
C LEU A 194 -13.71 37.93 -23.11
#